data_AF-A0A0E4A213-F1
#
_entry.id   AF-A0A0E4A213-F1
#
_cell.length_a   1.000
_cell.length_b   1.000
_cell.length_c   1.000
_cell.angle_alpha   90.00
_cell.angle_beta   90.00
_cell.angle_gamma   90.00
#
_symmetry.space_group_name_H-M   'P 1'
#
loop_
_entity.id
_entity.type
_entity.pdbx_description
1 polymer ?
#
loop_
_entity_poly.entity_id
_entity_poly.type
_entity_poly.pdbx_seq_one_letter_code
_entity_poly.pdbx_strand_id
1 'polypeptide(L)'
;MPTNAPPPAPTPAPAPRKTETRKPGAPVEALHINRRLDMVLDTIATQNRSIRYAPGFRIQVYVGTQRKEVDAARLLISQEFPELSPYLSYNQPTYKLKVGDFMRRMDAERYYASIRRLIESAQLQPDKVDIRRSLLIK
;
A
#
# COMPACT_ATOMS: atom_id res chain seq x y z
N MET A 1 36.09 65.55 -9.27
CA MET A 1 37.42 65.25 -9.84
C MET A 1 38.32 66.45 -9.58
N PRO A 2 39.61 66.27 -9.20
CA PRO A 2 40.23 65.04 -8.65
C PRO A 2 39.58 64.69 -7.28
N THR A 3 40.16 64.02 -6.27
CA THR A 3 41.50 63.43 -6.06
C THR A 3 41.41 62.16 -5.20
N ASN A 4 42.52 61.42 -5.07
CA ASN A 4 42.62 60.04 -4.58
C ASN A 4 44.06 59.73 -4.11
N ALA A 5 44.27 59.46 -2.80
CA ALA A 5 45.34 58.66 -2.14
C ALA A 5 46.86 58.98 -2.43
N PRO A 6 47.90 58.33 -1.80
CA PRO A 6 47.93 57.25 -0.79
C PRO A 6 48.88 57.54 0.45
N PRO A 7 49.77 56.66 1.01
CA PRO A 7 49.89 56.39 2.46
C PRO A 7 51.24 56.79 3.13
N PRO A 8 51.50 56.44 4.42
CA PRO A 8 52.44 55.31 4.68
C PRO A 8 52.18 54.47 5.97
N ALA A 9 52.83 53.30 6.07
CA ALA A 9 52.86 52.40 7.24
C ALA A 9 54.16 52.61 8.09
N PRO A 10 54.37 51.94 9.25
CA PRO A 10 54.78 50.51 9.27
C PRO A 10 54.24 49.64 10.43
N THR A 11 54.37 48.32 10.26
CA THR A 11 54.09 47.20 11.19
C THR A 11 55.17 47.05 12.31
N PRO A 12 54.98 46.29 13.42
CA PRO A 12 54.96 44.81 13.41
C PRO A 12 53.96 44.11 14.38
N ALA A 13 53.72 42.80 14.17
CA ALA A 13 52.85 41.92 14.97
C ALA A 13 53.59 41.31 16.20
N PRO A 14 52.90 40.67 17.19
CA PRO A 14 52.48 39.26 17.04
C PRO A 14 51.12 38.87 17.71
N ALA A 15 50.69 37.62 17.47
CA ALA A 15 49.45 36.97 17.94
C ALA A 15 49.57 36.42 19.41
N PRO A 16 48.63 35.59 19.97
CA PRO A 16 47.26 35.24 19.56
C PRO A 16 46.20 35.43 20.69
N ARG A 17 44.94 35.74 20.34
CA ARG A 17 43.85 35.77 21.34
C ARG A 17 43.29 34.37 21.59
N LYS A 18 43.40 33.91 22.83
CA LYS A 18 43.09 32.55 23.29
C LYS A 18 41.61 32.19 23.11
N THR A 19 41.38 30.91 22.81
CA THR A 19 40.09 30.22 22.86
C THR A 19 39.51 30.26 24.28
N GLU A 20 38.23 30.57 24.42
CA GLU A 20 37.45 30.20 25.61
C GLU A 20 36.06 29.70 25.20
N THR A 21 35.55 28.71 25.95
CA THR A 21 34.56 27.74 25.47
C THR A 21 33.19 27.93 26.11
N ARG A 22 32.13 28.04 25.31
CA ARG A 22 30.75 27.71 25.74
C ARG A 22 29.95 26.97 24.65
N LYS A 23 29.76 25.66 24.85
CA LYS A 23 28.73 24.81 24.22
C LYS A 23 27.49 24.74 25.14
N PRO A 24 26.39 24.06 24.77
CA PRO A 24 25.58 24.22 23.55
C PRO A 24 24.08 24.40 23.90
N GLY A 25 23.30 25.13 23.09
CA GLY A 25 21.87 25.38 23.39
C GLY A 25 20.96 25.33 22.16
N ALA A 26 19.84 24.61 22.30
CA ALA A 26 18.74 24.43 21.33
C ALA A 26 19.08 23.62 20.05
N PRO A 27 18.60 22.36 20.00
CA PRO A 27 17.57 22.04 19.00
C PRO A 27 16.51 21.09 19.57
N VAL A 28 15.45 21.62 20.20
CA VAL A 28 14.40 20.79 20.84
C VAL A 28 12.96 21.06 20.40
N GLU A 29 12.63 22.22 19.83
CA GLU A 29 11.24 22.51 19.44
C GLU A 29 10.82 21.81 18.13
N ALA A 30 11.69 21.80 17.12
CA ALA A 30 11.42 21.15 15.83
C ALA A 30 11.15 19.63 15.93
N LEU A 31 11.66 18.95 16.97
CA LEU A 31 11.47 17.50 17.16
C LEU A 31 10.15 17.12 17.84
N HIS A 32 9.47 18.06 18.49
CA HIS A 32 8.20 17.80 19.19
C HIS A 32 6.97 17.87 18.28
N ILE A 33 7.02 18.72 17.26
CA ILE A 33 5.93 18.88 16.28
C ILE A 33 5.79 17.62 15.41
N ASN A 34 6.92 17.08 14.94
CA ASN A 34 6.96 15.86 14.14
C ASN A 34 6.38 14.65 14.90
N ARG A 35 6.78 14.42 16.16
CA ARG A 35 6.24 13.29 16.96
C ARG A 35 4.71 13.26 17.11
N ARG A 36 4.05 14.42 17.14
CA ARG A 36 2.57 14.47 17.20
C ARG A 36 1.94 14.13 15.84
N LEU A 37 2.55 14.55 14.74
CA LEU A 37 2.15 14.13 13.39
C LEU A 37 2.36 12.62 13.21
N ASP A 38 3.50 12.08 13.62
CA ASP A 38 3.80 10.64 13.55
C ASP A 38 2.75 9.80 14.32
N MET A 39 2.37 10.23 15.53
CA MET A 39 1.33 9.55 16.33
C MET A 39 -0.05 9.60 15.68
N VAL A 40 -0.44 10.73 15.07
CA VAL A 40 -1.73 10.84 14.37
C VAL A 40 -1.71 10.01 13.08
N LEU A 41 -0.60 9.99 12.34
CA LEU A 41 -0.43 9.13 11.16
C LEU A 41 -0.48 7.65 11.53
N ASP A 42 0.19 7.22 12.61
CA ASP A 42 0.12 5.83 13.08
C ASP A 42 -1.28 5.46 13.61
N THR A 43 -1.97 6.40 14.27
CA THR A 43 -3.36 6.20 14.73
C THR A 43 -4.33 6.06 13.55
N ILE A 44 -4.20 6.89 12.52
CA ILE A 44 -5.01 6.77 11.29
C ILE A 44 -4.64 5.48 10.54
N ALA A 45 -3.37 5.08 10.52
CA ALA A 45 -2.93 3.81 9.94
C ALA A 45 -3.42 2.59 10.72
N THR A 46 -3.54 2.66 12.05
CA THR A 46 -4.12 1.60 12.89
C THR A 46 -5.65 1.55 12.83
N GLN A 47 -6.33 2.69 12.69
CA GLN A 47 -7.78 2.70 12.42
C GLN A 47 -8.10 2.19 11.01
N ASN A 48 -7.33 2.58 9.97
CA ASN A 48 -7.43 1.98 8.63
C ASN A 48 -7.01 0.49 8.60
N ARG A 49 -6.24 -0.01 9.58
CA ARG A 49 -6.03 -1.46 9.78
C ARG A 49 -7.25 -2.19 10.34
N SER A 50 -8.24 -1.50 10.91
CA SER A 50 -9.44 -2.14 11.48
C SER A 50 -10.52 -2.42 10.42
N ILE A 51 -10.61 -1.58 9.38
CA ILE A 51 -11.46 -1.83 8.20
C ILE A 51 -10.77 -2.85 7.28
N ARG A 52 -10.61 -4.09 7.75
CA ARG A 52 -10.09 -5.20 6.92
C ARG A 52 -11.06 -5.59 5.83
N TYR A 53 -12.35 -5.59 6.14
CA TYR A 53 -13.38 -6.11 5.27
C TYR A 53 -14.40 -5.04 4.95
N ALA A 54 -14.55 -4.72 3.66
CA ALA A 54 -15.64 -3.91 3.13
C ALA A 54 -16.65 -4.81 2.39
N PRO A 55 -17.91 -4.35 2.22
CA PRO A 55 -18.81 -4.99 1.28
C PRO A 55 -18.20 -4.95 -0.12
N GLY A 56 -18.15 -6.10 -0.78
CA GLY A 56 -17.63 -6.22 -2.14
C GLY A 56 -18.22 -7.45 -2.84
N PHE A 57 -17.53 -7.89 -3.88
CA PHE A 57 -17.94 -9.00 -4.71
C PHE A 57 -16.77 -9.96 -4.92
N ARG A 58 -17.10 -11.25 -5.05
CA ARG A 58 -16.19 -12.32 -5.45
C ARG A 58 -16.85 -13.12 -6.56
N ILE A 59 -16.04 -13.65 -7.47
CA ILE A 59 -16.55 -14.53 -8.52
C ILE A 59 -16.34 -15.97 -8.05
N GLN A 60 -17.42 -16.70 -7.81
CA GLN A 60 -17.36 -18.14 -7.60
C GLN A 60 -17.21 -18.80 -8.97
N VAL A 61 -16.11 -19.51 -9.20
CA VAL A 61 -15.76 -20.08 -10.51
C VAL A 61 -16.24 -21.52 -10.66
N TYR A 62 -16.18 -22.29 -9.57
CA TYR A 62 -16.55 -23.70 -9.58
C TYR A 62 -17.14 -24.13 -8.24
N VAL A 63 -18.15 -25.01 -8.28
CA VAL A 63 -18.70 -25.72 -7.13
C VAL A 63 -18.97 -27.17 -7.54
N GLY A 64 -18.39 -28.13 -6.82
CA GLY A 64 -18.56 -29.56 -7.12
C GLY A 64 -17.73 -30.46 -6.22
N THR A 65 -17.91 -31.77 -6.34
CA THR A 65 -17.19 -32.78 -5.52
C THR A 65 -15.81 -33.15 -6.10
N GLN A 66 -15.56 -32.81 -7.37
CA GLN A 66 -14.39 -33.27 -8.12
C GLN A 66 -13.19 -32.35 -7.93
N ARG A 67 -12.28 -32.71 -7.01
CA ARG A 67 -11.05 -31.94 -6.77
C ARG A 67 -10.23 -31.66 -8.05
N LYS A 68 -10.17 -32.61 -8.99
CA LYS A 68 -9.40 -32.45 -10.23
C LYS A 68 -9.85 -31.26 -11.08
N GLU A 69 -11.17 -31.05 -11.20
CA GLU A 69 -11.75 -29.92 -11.94
C GLU A 69 -11.45 -28.58 -11.24
N VAL A 70 -11.45 -28.59 -9.91
CA VAL A 70 -11.12 -27.43 -9.08
C VAL A 70 -9.66 -27.00 -9.25
N ASP A 71 -8.72 -27.95 -9.18
CA ASP A 71 -7.30 -27.69 -9.35
C ASP A 71 -6.99 -27.24 -10.80
N ALA A 72 -7.69 -27.79 -11.81
CA ALA A 72 -7.62 -27.32 -13.20
C ALA A 72 -8.17 -25.89 -13.38
N ALA A 73 -9.37 -25.59 -12.88
CA ALA A 73 -9.96 -24.25 -12.94
C ALA A 73 -9.12 -23.21 -12.18
N ARG A 74 -8.53 -23.59 -11.04
CA ARG A 74 -7.57 -22.75 -10.31
C ARG A 74 -6.34 -22.45 -11.14
N LEU A 75 -5.77 -23.44 -11.83
CA LEU A 75 -4.60 -23.26 -12.68
C LEU A 75 -4.90 -22.31 -13.84
N LEU A 76 -6.03 -22.50 -14.53
CA LEU A 76 -6.49 -21.64 -15.62
C LEU A 76 -6.65 -20.18 -15.16
N ILE A 77 -7.37 -19.92 -14.07
CA ILE A 77 -7.52 -18.54 -13.55
C ILE A 77 -6.17 -17.95 -13.13
N SER A 78 -5.27 -18.74 -12.55
CA SER A 78 -3.94 -18.26 -12.13
C SER A 78 -3.02 -17.91 -13.33
N GLN A 79 -3.34 -18.41 -14.53
CA GLN A 79 -2.62 -18.11 -15.78
C GLN A 79 -3.24 -16.90 -16.50
N GLU A 80 -4.57 -16.88 -16.66
CA GLU A 80 -5.29 -15.80 -17.36
C GLU A 80 -5.41 -14.51 -16.54
N PHE A 81 -5.53 -14.62 -15.22
CA PHE A 81 -5.79 -13.50 -14.31
C PHE A 81 -4.85 -13.52 -13.08
N PRO A 82 -3.53 -13.32 -13.26
CA PRO A 82 -2.56 -13.32 -12.16
C PRO A 82 -2.84 -12.23 -11.09
N GLU A 83 -3.59 -11.18 -11.43
CA GLU A 83 -4.06 -10.16 -10.50
C GLU A 83 -5.20 -10.65 -9.57
N LEU A 84 -5.92 -11.71 -9.93
CA LEU A 84 -7.03 -12.25 -9.15
C LEU A 84 -6.57 -13.38 -8.23
N SER A 85 -6.59 -13.15 -6.92
CA SER A 85 -6.27 -14.18 -5.93
C SER A 85 -7.29 -15.34 -5.96
N PRO A 86 -6.89 -16.60 -6.22
CA PRO A 86 -7.79 -17.75 -6.13
C PRO A 86 -7.93 -18.23 -4.68
N TYR A 87 -9.16 -18.33 -4.22
CA TYR A 87 -9.59 -18.81 -2.91
C TYR A 87 -10.28 -20.16 -3.03
N LEU A 88 -9.59 -21.24 -2.66
CA LEU A 88 -10.17 -22.56 -2.53
C LEU A 88 -10.75 -22.75 -1.11
N SER A 89 -12.04 -23.02 -1.03
CA SER A 89 -12.72 -23.45 0.19
C SER A 89 -13.23 -24.89 0.02
N TYR A 90 -12.90 -25.78 0.96
CA TYR A 90 -13.45 -27.13 1.01
C TYR A 90 -14.48 -27.22 2.13
N ASN A 91 -15.69 -27.67 1.79
CA ASN A 91 -16.80 -27.87 2.70
C ASN A 91 -17.45 -29.21 2.32
N GLN A 92 -16.96 -30.28 2.94
CA GLN A 92 -17.23 -31.67 2.55
C GLN A 92 -18.75 -31.94 2.40
N PRO A 93 -19.20 -32.53 1.27
CA PRO A 93 -18.43 -33.17 0.19
C PRO A 93 -17.93 -32.23 -0.92
N THR A 94 -18.15 -30.92 -0.81
CA THR A 94 -18.07 -29.98 -1.94
C THR A 94 -16.86 -29.04 -1.85
N TYR A 95 -16.16 -28.87 -2.96
CA TYR A 95 -15.17 -27.83 -3.18
C TYR A 95 -15.84 -26.59 -3.77
N LYS A 96 -15.43 -25.40 -3.30
CA LYS A 96 -15.84 -24.10 -3.83
C LYS A 96 -14.60 -23.30 -4.18
N LEU A 97 -14.44 -22.96 -5.46
CA LEU A 97 -13.41 -22.04 -5.92
C LEU A 97 -14.03 -20.65 -6.07
N LYS A 98 -13.55 -19.69 -5.28
CA LYS A 98 -13.82 -18.25 -5.47
C LYS A 98 -12.56 -17.57 -5.99
N VAL A 99 -12.69 -16.49 -6.74
CA VAL A 99 -11.56 -15.72 -7.26
C VAL A 99 -11.85 -14.23 -7.19
N GLY A 100 -10.77 -13.46 -7.00
CA GLY A 100 -10.80 -12.01 -6.94
C GLY A 100 -11.40 -11.45 -5.66
N ASP A 101 -11.16 -10.15 -5.50
CA ASP A 101 -11.66 -9.33 -4.40
C ASP A 101 -12.03 -7.96 -4.98
N PHE A 102 -13.31 -7.75 -5.29
CA PHE A 102 -13.78 -6.55 -6.00
C PHE A 102 -14.54 -5.61 -5.07
N MET A 103 -14.05 -4.38 -4.88
CA MET A 103 -14.81 -3.32 -4.19
C MET A 103 -15.95 -2.76 -5.05
N ARG A 104 -15.74 -2.59 -6.36
CA ARG A 104 -16.77 -2.06 -7.26
C ARG A 104 -17.47 -3.17 -8.02
N ARG A 105 -18.78 -3.01 -8.17
CA ARG A 105 -19.63 -3.88 -8.98
C ARG A 105 -19.26 -3.87 -10.46
N MET A 106 -18.93 -2.70 -11.03
CA MET A 106 -18.57 -2.58 -12.46
C MET A 106 -17.31 -3.38 -12.80
N ASP A 107 -16.28 -3.28 -11.95
CA ASP A 107 -15.04 -4.04 -12.10
C ASP A 107 -15.33 -5.56 -11.99
N ALA A 108 -16.12 -5.95 -10.98
CA ALA A 108 -16.54 -7.34 -10.78
C ALA A 108 -17.35 -7.91 -11.97
N GLU A 109 -18.27 -7.14 -12.56
CA GLU A 109 -19.05 -7.55 -13.73
C GLU A 109 -18.19 -7.69 -14.99
N ARG A 110 -17.18 -6.83 -15.17
CA ARG A 110 -16.22 -6.93 -16.28
C ARG A 110 -15.39 -8.21 -16.20
N TYR A 111 -14.82 -8.50 -15.03
CA TYR A 111 -14.07 -9.75 -14.81
C TYR A 111 -14.97 -10.98 -14.87
N TYR A 112 -16.21 -10.89 -14.36
CA TYR A 112 -17.20 -11.96 -14.45
C TYR A 112 -17.56 -12.30 -15.90
N ALA A 113 -17.77 -11.30 -16.76
CA ALA A 113 -18.04 -11.52 -18.18
C ALA A 113 -16.88 -12.20 -18.90
N SER A 114 -15.63 -11.90 -18.53
CA SER A 114 -14.43 -12.57 -19.06
C SER A 114 -14.31 -14.00 -18.57
N ILE A 115 -14.42 -14.22 -17.26
CA ILE A 115 -14.32 -15.56 -16.63
C ILE A 115 -15.45 -16.47 -17.10
N ARG A 116 -16.68 -15.97 -17.25
CA ARG A 116 -17.83 -16.75 -17.70
C ARG A 116 -17.65 -17.33 -19.11
N ARG A 117 -16.95 -16.62 -20.00
CA ARG A 117 -16.62 -17.12 -21.36
C ARG A 117 -15.68 -18.32 -21.34
N LEU A 118 -14.84 -18.42 -20.31
CA LEU A 118 -13.93 -19.55 -20.10
C LEU A 118 -14.61 -20.67 -19.28
N ILE A 119 -15.47 -20.30 -18.32
CA ILE A 119 -16.06 -21.19 -17.32
C ILE A 119 -17.53 -20.78 -17.10
N GLU A 120 -18.47 -21.42 -17.80
CA GLU A 120 -19.90 -21.10 -17.75
C GLU A 120 -20.52 -21.31 -16.36
N SER A 121 -19.94 -22.16 -15.52
CA SER A 121 -20.36 -22.37 -14.12
C SER A 121 -19.98 -21.24 -13.16
N ALA A 122 -19.32 -20.18 -13.65
CA ALA A 122 -19.01 -19.00 -12.85
C ALA A 122 -20.28 -18.25 -12.40
N GLN A 123 -20.25 -17.67 -11.20
CA GLN A 123 -21.32 -16.91 -10.57
C GLN A 123 -20.75 -15.71 -9.79
N LEU A 124 -21.36 -14.53 -9.92
CA LEU A 124 -20.98 -13.35 -9.15
C LEU A 124 -21.67 -13.38 -7.76
N GLN A 125 -20.90 -13.39 -6.68
CA GLN A 125 -21.40 -13.42 -5.31
C GLN A 125 -21.02 -12.15 -4.54
N PRO A 126 -21.97 -11.43 -3.89
CA PRO A 126 -21.62 -10.40 -2.91
C PRO A 126 -21.02 -11.06 -1.67
N ASP A 127 -19.87 -10.57 -1.22
CA ASP A 127 -19.12 -11.14 -0.10
C ASP A 127 -18.36 -10.04 0.66
N LYS A 128 -17.86 -10.33 1.85
CA LYS A 128 -16.96 -9.42 2.58
C LYS A 128 -15.54 -9.60 2.06
N VAL A 129 -14.99 -8.51 1.54
CA VAL A 129 -13.80 -8.49 0.71
C VAL A 129 -12.68 -7.69 1.37
N ASP A 130 -11.44 -8.19 1.30
CA ASP A 130 -10.28 -7.62 2.00
C ASP A 130 -9.76 -6.39 1.24
N ILE A 131 -9.96 -5.19 1.80
CA ILE A 131 -9.74 -3.92 1.08
C ILE A 131 -8.29 -3.78 0.62
N ARG A 132 -7.36 -4.36 1.39
CA ARG A 132 -5.93 -4.33 1.07
C ARG A 132 -5.57 -5.03 -0.24
N ARG A 133 -6.30 -6.08 -0.65
CA ARG A 133 -6.03 -6.76 -1.92
C ARG A 133 -6.77 -6.09 -3.07
N SER A 134 -8.01 -5.67 -2.85
CA SER A 134 -8.81 -5.03 -3.88
C SER A 134 -8.20 -3.73 -4.41
N LEU A 135 -7.43 -3.02 -3.57
CA LEU A 135 -6.72 -1.79 -3.96
C LEU A 135 -5.54 -2.01 -4.94
N LEU A 136 -5.10 -3.26 -5.16
CA LEU A 136 -4.03 -3.59 -6.12
C LEU A 136 -4.56 -3.91 -7.53
N ILE A 137 -5.87 -4.13 -7.68
CA ILE A 137 -6.52 -4.36 -8.98
C ILE A 137 -6.67 -2.99 -9.65
N LYS A 138 -6.17 -2.85 -10.89
CA LYS A 138 -5.90 -1.55 -11.53
C LYS A 138 -6.57 -1.41 -12.89
#